data_AF-A0A6B0ZH46-F1
#
_entry.id   AF-A0A6B0ZH46-F1
#
_cell.length_a   1.000
_cell.length_b   1.000
_cell.length_c   1.000
_cell.angle_alpha   90.00
_cell.angle_beta   90.00
_cell.angle_gamma   90.00
#
_symmetry.space_group_name_H-M   'P 1'
#
loop_
_entity.id
_entity.type
_entity.pdbx_description
1 polymer ?
#
loop_
_entity_poly.entity_id
_entity_poly.type
_entity_poly.pdbx_seq_one_letter_code
_entity_poly.pdbx_strand_id
1 'polypeptide(L)'
;MRSGAMQVEAVSTTGIYCRAECSARPLARNTARYPSSVAAEAAGYRPCLRCRPERRAGSLAGLDAPEPVAAALLRITDGFLDDHDEHTLASHVGYSARHLRRLFELHIGATPSAIARSRRAHFARRLIDETDLPFDAIARAAGLGGARQLHRAMTSLFGFTPSQLRSKRRRGERPSVDGGLALSVPYMAPFDFSAFLAHHAPRAIPGVESANGTYVRSISVCGHGGIAEVDD
;
A
#
# COMPACT_ATOMS: atom_id res chain seq x y z
N MET A 1 24.63 3.30 3.79
CA MET A 1 23.93 2.08 3.32
C MET A 1 23.19 2.44 2.05
N ARG A 2 23.55 1.86 0.90
CA ARG A 2 22.81 2.10 -0.35
C ARG A 2 21.43 1.46 -0.17
N SER A 3 20.40 2.30 -0.03
CA SER A 3 19.00 1.88 0.02
C SER A 3 18.65 1.33 -1.38
N GLY A 4 18.99 0.07 -1.62
CA GLY A 4 18.68 -0.60 -2.87
C GLY A 4 17.17 -0.79 -2.95
N ALA A 5 16.58 -0.37 -4.07
CA ALA A 5 15.18 -0.60 -4.40
C ALA A 5 14.74 -2.01 -3.98
N MET A 6 13.60 -2.12 -3.30
CA MET A 6 13.08 -3.38 -2.80
C MET A 6 12.69 -4.31 -3.95
N GLN A 7 13.61 -5.18 -4.35
CA GLN A 7 13.36 -6.21 -5.35
C GLN A 7 12.48 -7.32 -4.78
N VAL A 8 11.58 -7.83 -5.62
CA VAL A 8 10.76 -9.01 -5.31
C VAL A 8 11.13 -10.17 -6.21
N GLU A 9 10.91 -11.38 -5.72
CA GLU A 9 11.20 -12.62 -6.44
C GLU A 9 9.91 -13.33 -6.80
N ALA A 10 9.69 -13.54 -8.09
CA ALA A 10 8.53 -14.19 -8.67
C ALA A 10 8.84 -15.67 -8.98
N VAL A 11 7.94 -16.57 -8.58
CA VAL A 11 8.09 -18.02 -8.70
C VAL A 11 7.19 -18.53 -9.83
N SER A 12 7.79 -18.94 -10.95
CA SER A 12 7.09 -19.35 -12.18
C SER A 12 6.11 -20.50 -11.98
N THR A 13 6.45 -21.48 -11.13
CA THR A 13 5.62 -22.67 -10.91
C THR A 13 4.33 -22.39 -10.14
N THR A 14 4.28 -21.31 -9.37
CA THR A 14 3.10 -20.96 -8.55
C THR A 14 2.39 -19.69 -9.02
N GLY A 15 3.05 -18.88 -9.87
CA GLY A 15 2.56 -17.56 -10.26
C GLY A 15 2.50 -16.59 -9.09
N ILE A 16 3.39 -16.75 -8.09
CA ILE A 16 3.42 -15.93 -6.88
C ILE A 16 4.74 -15.15 -6.82
N TYR A 17 4.71 -13.89 -6.40
CA TYR A 17 5.91 -13.15 -6.00
C TYR A 17 6.00 -12.96 -4.49
N CYS A 18 7.24 -13.00 -4.00
CA CYS A 18 7.61 -12.98 -2.59
C CYS A 18 8.64 -11.89 -2.32
N ARG A 19 8.73 -11.47 -1.05
CA ARG A 19 9.87 -10.69 -0.55
C ARG A 19 11.12 -11.56 -0.48
N ALA A 20 12.30 -10.95 -0.58
CA ALA A 20 13.59 -11.66 -0.47
C ALA A 20 13.72 -12.47 0.84
N GLU A 21 13.20 -11.94 1.94
CA GLU A 21 13.21 -12.56 3.28
C GLU A 21 12.06 -13.58 3.49
N CYS A 22 11.44 -14.08 2.42
CA CYS A 22 10.36 -15.07 2.54
C CYS A 22 10.92 -16.44 2.91
N SER A 23 10.27 -17.12 3.86
CA SER A 23 10.65 -18.48 4.28
C SER A 23 10.32 -19.58 3.27
N ALA A 24 9.67 -19.26 2.14
CA ALA A 24 9.23 -20.25 1.15
C ALA A 24 10.36 -20.89 0.33
N ARG A 25 11.58 -20.32 0.34
CA ARG A 25 12.81 -20.83 -0.33
C ARG A 25 12.56 -21.60 -1.66
N PRO A 26 12.05 -20.92 -2.69
CA PRO A 26 11.85 -21.54 -4.01
C PRO A 26 13.18 -21.93 -4.68
N LEU A 27 13.12 -22.88 -5.62
CA LEU A 27 14.29 -23.29 -6.42
C LEU A 27 14.69 -22.17 -7.38
N ALA A 28 15.98 -21.81 -7.41
CA ALA A 28 16.50 -20.68 -8.20
C ALA A 28 16.15 -20.73 -9.70
N ARG A 29 16.04 -21.92 -10.30
CA ARG A 29 15.62 -22.08 -11.71
C ARG A 29 14.17 -21.67 -11.98
N ASN A 30 13.34 -21.62 -10.94
CA ASN A 30 11.93 -21.28 -11.03
C ASN A 30 11.69 -19.82 -10.63
N THR A 31 12.74 -19.02 -10.42
CA THR A 31 12.61 -17.66 -9.92
C THR A 31 13.07 -16.60 -10.92
N ALA A 32 12.35 -15.47 -10.93
CA ALA A 32 12.68 -14.27 -11.68
C ALA A 32 12.60 -13.06 -10.74
N ARG A 33 13.52 -12.11 -10.89
CA ARG A 33 13.52 -10.88 -10.06
C ARG A 33 12.82 -9.76 -10.79
N TYR A 34 12.07 -8.97 -10.02
CA TYR A 34 11.40 -7.76 -10.49
C TYR A 34 11.85 -6.56 -9.67
N PRO A 35 11.95 -5.37 -10.29
CA PRO A 35 12.42 -4.16 -9.62
C PRO A 35 11.43 -3.64 -8.56
N SER A 36 10.16 -4.04 -8.65
CA SER A 36 9.10 -3.61 -7.74
C SER A 36 7.99 -4.66 -7.67
N SER A 37 7.14 -4.59 -6.63
CA SER A 37 5.95 -5.45 -6.52
C SER A 37 5.00 -5.23 -7.71
N VAL A 38 4.75 -3.98 -8.08
CA VAL A 38 3.86 -3.64 -9.20
C VAL A 38 4.39 -4.16 -10.55
N ALA A 39 5.72 -4.22 -10.75
CA ALA A 39 6.29 -4.82 -11.95
C ALA A 39 6.02 -6.33 -12.03
N ALA A 40 6.13 -7.04 -10.91
CA ALA A 40 5.77 -8.47 -10.85
C ALA A 40 4.26 -8.67 -11.10
N GLU A 41 3.42 -7.81 -10.56
CA GLU A 41 1.97 -7.82 -10.81
C GLU A 41 1.62 -7.55 -12.27
N ALA A 42 2.28 -6.58 -12.90
CA ALA A 42 2.13 -6.29 -14.32
C ALA A 42 2.56 -7.47 -15.20
N ALA A 43 3.53 -8.27 -14.73
CA ALA A 43 3.93 -9.53 -15.35
C ALA A 43 3.00 -10.73 -15.02
N GLY A 44 1.92 -10.51 -14.26
CA GLY A 44 0.90 -11.52 -13.98
C GLY A 44 1.13 -12.35 -12.71
N TYR A 45 2.13 -12.01 -11.90
CA TYR A 45 2.36 -12.69 -10.62
C TYR A 45 1.48 -12.11 -9.51
N ARG A 46 1.01 -12.96 -8.61
CA ARG A 46 0.19 -12.58 -7.46
C ARG A 46 1.05 -12.42 -6.19
N PRO A 47 0.69 -11.52 -5.26
CA PRO A 47 1.40 -11.38 -3.99
C PRO A 47 1.30 -12.66 -3.16
N CYS A 48 2.40 -13.03 -2.53
CA CYS A 48 2.43 -14.13 -1.58
C CYS A 48 1.61 -13.82 -0.33
N LEU A 49 0.57 -14.63 -0.10
CA LEU A 49 -0.29 -14.50 1.08
C LEU A 49 0.40 -14.88 2.41
N ARG A 50 1.59 -15.49 2.35
CA ARG A 50 2.39 -15.86 3.53
C ARG A 50 3.29 -14.71 4.00
N CYS A 51 4.09 -14.13 3.10
CA CYS A 51 5.01 -13.05 3.46
C CYS A 51 4.45 -11.64 3.26
N ARG A 52 3.25 -11.54 2.66
CA ARG A 52 2.48 -10.29 2.52
C ARG A 52 3.35 -9.13 2.05
N PRO A 53 3.97 -9.22 0.85
CA PRO A 53 4.86 -8.16 0.36
C PRO A 53 4.18 -6.78 0.32
N GLU A 54 2.86 -6.74 0.18
CA GLU A 54 2.03 -5.53 0.22
C GLU A 54 1.98 -4.82 1.56
N ARG A 55 2.26 -5.53 2.66
CA ARG A 55 2.25 -4.96 4.01
C ARG A 55 3.59 -4.32 4.39
N ARG A 56 4.62 -4.38 3.54
CA ARG A 56 5.93 -3.79 3.86
C ARG A 56 5.94 -2.31 3.49
N ALA A 57 6.37 -1.48 4.44
CA ALA A 57 6.58 -0.06 4.18
C ALA A 57 7.60 0.16 3.04
N GLY A 58 7.34 1.13 2.18
CA GLY A 58 8.31 1.61 1.19
C GLY A 58 8.57 0.68 0.01
N SER A 59 7.60 -0.10 -0.49
CA SER A 59 7.83 -0.99 -1.65
C SER A 59 8.25 -0.28 -2.94
N LEU A 60 8.08 1.04 -2.99
CA LEU A 60 8.49 1.92 -4.09
C LEU A 60 9.57 2.92 -3.65
N ALA A 61 9.94 2.93 -2.36
CA ALA A 61 10.97 3.81 -1.83
C ALA A 61 12.35 3.31 -2.31
N GLY A 62 13.19 4.25 -2.75
CA GLY A 62 14.55 3.94 -3.22
C GLY A 62 14.65 3.42 -4.66
N LEU A 63 13.59 3.53 -5.47
CA LEU A 63 13.70 3.37 -6.92
C LEU A 63 14.51 4.54 -7.50
N ASP A 64 15.54 4.21 -8.28
CA ASP A 64 16.34 5.18 -9.03
C ASP A 64 15.56 5.61 -10.28
N ALA A 65 14.62 6.53 -10.09
CA ALA A 65 13.75 7.05 -11.13
C ALA A 65 14.10 8.52 -11.43
N PRO A 66 14.07 8.95 -12.71
CA PRO A 66 14.20 10.35 -13.06
C PRO A 66 13.16 11.22 -12.32
N GLU A 67 13.51 12.47 -12.05
CA GLU A 67 12.67 13.40 -11.28
C GLU A 67 11.19 13.42 -11.75
N PRO A 68 10.86 13.45 -13.05
CA PRO A 68 9.46 13.48 -13.49
C PRO A 68 8.68 12.21 -13.13
N VAL A 69 9.35 11.05 -13.14
CA VAL A 69 8.75 9.76 -12.75
C VAL A 69 8.54 9.75 -11.25
N ALA A 70 9.53 10.20 -10.47
CA ALA A 70 9.42 10.29 -9.01
C ALA A 70 8.30 11.26 -8.59
N ALA A 71 8.22 12.44 -9.22
CA ALA A 71 7.21 13.45 -8.96
C ALA A 71 5.79 12.99 -9.32
N ALA A 72 5.64 12.26 -10.43
CA ALA A 72 4.37 11.64 -10.81
C ALA A 72 4.02 10.48 -9.86
N LEU A 73 4.99 9.67 -9.44
CA LEU A 73 4.78 8.54 -8.53
C LEU A 73 4.29 8.99 -7.16
N LEU A 74 4.84 10.08 -6.61
CA LEU A 74 4.37 10.68 -5.36
C LEU A 74 2.88 11.06 -5.48
N ARG A 75 2.50 11.77 -6.55
CA ARG A 75 1.10 12.13 -6.82
C ARG A 75 0.19 10.90 -6.91
N ILE A 76 0.60 9.85 -7.62
CA ILE A 76 -0.17 8.60 -7.69
C ILE A 76 -0.36 7.98 -6.30
N THR A 77 0.69 8.01 -5.47
CA THR A 77 0.67 7.46 -4.10
C THR A 77 -0.31 8.23 -3.22
N ASP A 78 -0.37 9.55 -3.39
CA ASP A 78 -1.33 10.45 -2.73
C ASP A 78 -2.76 10.32 -3.27
N GLY A 79 -2.99 9.47 -4.26
CA GLY A 79 -4.31 9.19 -4.82
C GLY A 79 -4.74 10.14 -5.94
N PHE A 80 -3.82 10.88 -6.56
CA PHE A 80 -4.15 11.82 -7.65
C PHE A 80 -5.01 11.20 -8.76
N LEU A 81 -4.73 9.94 -9.14
CA LEU A 81 -5.47 9.22 -10.18
C LEU A 81 -6.85 8.70 -9.72
N ASP A 82 -7.22 8.89 -8.46
CA ASP A 82 -8.57 8.57 -7.96
C ASP A 82 -9.60 9.56 -8.51
N ASP A 83 -9.21 10.82 -8.70
CA ASP A 83 -10.08 11.89 -9.21
C ASP A 83 -9.66 12.43 -10.59
N HIS A 84 -8.44 12.13 -11.05
CA HIS A 84 -7.88 12.64 -12.30
C HIS A 84 -7.40 11.51 -13.22
N ASP A 85 -7.19 11.85 -14.49
CA ASP A 85 -6.66 10.91 -15.48
C ASP A 85 -5.14 11.03 -15.68
N GLU A 86 -4.59 10.11 -16.46
CA GLU A 86 -3.14 10.12 -16.75
C GLU A 86 -2.70 11.29 -17.65
N HIS A 87 -3.62 11.88 -18.40
CA HIS A 87 -3.30 13.08 -19.19
C HIS A 87 -3.02 14.25 -18.27
N THR A 88 -3.88 14.48 -17.29
CA THR A 88 -3.72 15.51 -16.27
C THR A 88 -2.45 15.28 -15.46
N LEU A 89 -2.19 14.03 -15.04
CA LEU A 89 -0.96 13.67 -14.33
C LEU A 89 0.28 14.01 -15.15
N ALA A 90 0.29 13.68 -16.44
CA ALA A 90 1.43 13.94 -17.32
C ALA A 90 1.67 15.43 -17.55
N SER A 91 0.60 16.22 -17.69
CA SER A 91 0.70 17.68 -17.78
C SER A 91 1.34 18.30 -16.52
N HIS A 92 1.07 17.78 -15.32
CA HIS A 92 1.71 18.27 -14.09
C HIS A 92 3.22 18.04 -14.01
N VAL A 93 3.76 17.11 -14.80
CA VAL A 93 5.19 16.82 -14.86
C VAL A 93 5.82 17.20 -16.20
N GLY A 94 5.10 17.95 -17.05
CA GLY A 94 5.62 18.50 -18.30
C GLY A 94 5.75 17.51 -19.47
N TYR A 95 5.01 16.39 -19.44
CA TYR A 95 5.07 15.35 -20.49
C TYR A 95 3.71 15.04 -21.10
N SER A 96 3.73 14.39 -22.27
CA SER A 96 2.54 13.70 -22.79
C SER A 96 2.30 12.40 -22.02
N ALA A 97 1.04 11.97 -21.88
CA ALA A 97 0.67 10.71 -21.24
C ALA A 97 1.42 9.50 -21.84
N ARG A 98 1.60 9.49 -23.18
CA ARG A 98 2.37 8.44 -23.87
C ARG A 98 3.84 8.41 -23.43
N HIS A 99 4.48 9.57 -23.35
CA HIS A 99 5.87 9.63 -22.92
C HIS A 99 6.02 9.24 -21.45
N LEU A 100 5.12 9.72 -20.59
CA LEU A 100 5.10 9.36 -19.17
C LEU A 100 4.94 7.85 -18.97
N ARG A 101 3.99 7.20 -19.68
CA ARG A 101 3.83 5.74 -19.66
C ARG A 101 5.12 5.00 -19.98
N ARG A 102 5.81 5.42 -21.06
CA ARG A 102 7.08 4.81 -21.47
C ARG A 102 8.16 4.95 -20.41
N LEU A 103 8.28 6.12 -19.76
CA LEU A 103 9.23 6.33 -18.67
C LEU A 103 8.90 5.45 -17.46
N PHE A 104 7.61 5.33 -17.12
CA PHE A 104 7.14 4.47 -16.04
C PHE A 104 7.43 2.99 -16.29
N GLU A 105 7.15 2.49 -17.50
CA GLU A 105 7.50 1.13 -17.89
C GLU A 105 9.01 0.88 -17.83
N LEU A 106 9.82 1.85 -18.28
CA LEU A 106 11.28 1.75 -18.28
C LEU A 106 11.88 1.72 -16.86
N HIS A 107 11.43 2.60 -15.98
CA HIS A 107 12.07 2.81 -14.67
C HIS A 107 11.39 2.06 -13.53
N ILE A 108 10.08 1.80 -13.62
CA ILE A 108 9.28 1.17 -12.55
C ILE A 108 8.84 -0.25 -12.96
N GLY A 109 8.75 -0.53 -14.26
CA GLY A 109 8.25 -1.80 -14.81
C GLY A 109 6.73 -1.88 -14.91
N ALA A 110 6.01 -0.77 -14.71
CA ALA A 110 4.54 -0.72 -14.76
C ALA A 110 4.05 0.68 -15.14
N THR A 111 2.88 0.76 -15.77
CA THR A 111 2.24 2.04 -16.15
C THR A 111 1.66 2.80 -14.93
N PRO A 112 1.43 4.13 -15.03
CA PRO A 112 0.80 4.90 -13.97
C PRO A 112 -0.53 4.31 -13.49
N SER A 113 -1.43 3.93 -14.40
CA SER A 113 -2.71 3.28 -14.07
C SER A 113 -2.52 1.92 -13.41
N ALA A 114 -1.50 1.14 -13.79
CA ALA A 114 -1.23 -0.14 -13.14
C ALA A 114 -0.82 0.06 -11.68
N ILE A 115 -0.02 1.09 -11.40
CA ILE A 115 0.38 1.48 -10.03
C ILE A 115 -0.83 1.94 -9.22
N ALA A 116 -1.66 2.83 -9.77
CA ALA A 116 -2.88 3.27 -9.08
C ALA A 116 -3.81 2.09 -8.78
N ARG A 117 -4.02 1.19 -9.76
CA ARG A 117 -4.86 -0.01 -9.57
C ARG A 117 -4.30 -0.95 -8.51
N SER A 118 -2.98 -1.20 -8.53
CA SER A 118 -2.28 -2.00 -7.52
C SER A 118 -2.45 -1.40 -6.12
N ARG A 119 -2.18 -0.09 -5.97
CA ARG A 119 -2.36 0.66 -4.71
C ARG A 119 -3.77 0.50 -4.15
N ARG A 120 -4.79 0.73 -4.97
CA ARG A 120 -6.20 0.58 -4.57
C ARG A 120 -6.53 -0.84 -4.15
N ALA A 121 -6.07 -1.84 -4.91
CA ALA A 121 -6.31 -3.24 -4.59
C ALA A 121 -5.63 -3.65 -3.27
N HIS A 122 -4.38 -3.23 -3.03
CA HIS A 122 -3.68 -3.50 -1.77
C HIS A 122 -4.30 -2.78 -0.58
N PHE A 123 -4.73 -1.53 -0.75
CA PHE A 123 -5.44 -0.79 0.30
C PHE A 123 -6.79 -1.45 0.63
N ALA A 124 -7.57 -1.83 -0.39
CA ALA A 124 -8.80 -2.60 -0.20
C ALA A 124 -8.52 -3.95 0.47
N ARG A 125 -7.42 -4.63 0.12
CA ARG A 125 -7.01 -5.89 0.73
C ARG A 125 -6.69 -5.71 2.22
N ARG A 126 -6.05 -4.61 2.60
CA ARG A 126 -5.77 -4.26 3.99
C ARG A 126 -7.06 -3.96 4.77
N LEU A 127 -7.95 -3.14 4.21
CA LEU A 127 -9.27 -2.87 4.82
C LEU A 127 -10.12 -4.12 4.92
N ILE A 128 -10.01 -5.03 3.94
CA ILE A 128 -10.50 -6.39 4.13
C ILE A 128 -9.77 -6.91 5.35
N ASP A 129 -8.51 -7.27 5.37
CA ASP A 129 -7.95 -7.98 6.53
C ASP A 129 -8.21 -7.36 7.93
N GLU A 130 -8.22 -6.04 8.06
CA GLU A 130 -8.25 -5.33 9.36
C GLU A 130 -9.65 -4.91 9.83
N THR A 131 -10.66 -4.79 8.94
CA THR A 131 -11.96 -4.17 9.30
C THR A 131 -13.17 -5.03 8.93
N ASP A 132 -14.30 -4.82 9.61
CA ASP A 132 -15.59 -5.44 9.26
C ASP A 132 -16.49 -4.54 8.41
N LEU A 133 -15.92 -3.48 7.80
CA LEU A 133 -16.64 -2.59 6.91
C LEU A 133 -17.38 -3.38 5.80
N PRO A 134 -18.60 -2.96 5.43
CA PRO A 134 -19.29 -3.50 4.25
C PRO A 134 -18.41 -3.38 3.00
N PHE A 135 -18.52 -4.34 2.08
CA PHE A 135 -17.67 -4.36 0.88
C PHE A 135 -17.84 -3.11 0.00
N ASP A 136 -19.02 -2.51 -0.03
CA ASP A 136 -19.22 -1.23 -0.73
C ASP A 136 -18.50 -0.06 -0.05
N ALA A 137 -18.43 -0.03 1.28
CA ALA A 137 -17.67 0.97 2.00
C ALA A 137 -16.16 0.80 1.75
N ILE A 138 -15.66 -0.45 1.75
CA ILE A 138 -14.27 -0.76 1.39
C ILE A 138 -13.95 -0.33 -0.04
N ALA A 139 -14.85 -0.62 -0.99
CA ALA A 139 -14.65 -0.24 -2.38
C ALA A 139 -14.51 1.28 -2.54
N ARG A 140 -15.42 2.06 -1.93
CA ARG A 140 -15.37 3.53 -1.96
C ARG A 140 -14.11 4.07 -1.30
N ALA A 141 -13.79 3.58 -0.09
CA ALA A 141 -12.60 4.00 0.64
C ALA A 141 -11.31 3.73 -0.16
N ALA A 142 -11.29 2.65 -0.95
CA ALA A 142 -10.17 2.30 -1.81
C ALA A 142 -10.17 2.94 -3.20
N GLY A 143 -11.04 3.92 -3.47
CA GLY A 143 -11.13 4.55 -4.80
C GLY A 143 -11.57 3.60 -5.92
N LEU A 144 -12.28 2.52 -5.56
CA LEU A 144 -12.85 1.57 -6.50
C LEU A 144 -14.33 1.94 -6.73
N GLY A 145 -14.79 1.81 -7.99
CA GLY A 145 -16.16 2.18 -8.40
C GLY A 145 -17.30 1.29 -7.87
N GLY A 146 -17.15 0.66 -6.70
CA GLY A 146 -18.16 -0.17 -6.03
C GLY A 146 -17.75 -1.63 -5.82
N ALA A 147 -18.62 -2.42 -5.16
CA ALA A 147 -18.33 -3.82 -4.82
C ALA A 147 -17.97 -4.70 -6.03
N ARG A 148 -18.51 -4.45 -7.22
CA ARG A 148 -18.16 -5.22 -8.44
C ARG A 148 -16.70 -5.01 -8.85
N GLN A 149 -16.21 -3.78 -8.79
CA GLN A 149 -14.82 -3.43 -9.08
C GLN A 149 -13.89 -3.99 -8.01
N LEU A 150 -14.30 -3.93 -6.74
CA LEU A 150 -13.60 -4.59 -5.63
C LEU A 150 -13.46 -6.08 -5.88
N HIS A 151 -14.56 -6.76 -6.22
CA HIS A 151 -14.55 -8.20 -6.47
C HIS A 151 -13.58 -8.55 -7.60
N ARG A 152 -13.66 -7.82 -8.73
CA ARG A 152 -12.73 -7.99 -9.86
C ARG A 152 -11.28 -7.80 -9.46
N ALA A 153 -10.96 -6.71 -8.76
CA ALA A 153 -9.60 -6.42 -8.32
C ALA A 153 -9.05 -7.50 -7.38
N MET A 154 -9.89 -8.00 -6.45
CA MET A 154 -9.47 -9.06 -5.52
C MET A 154 -9.19 -10.37 -6.25
N THR A 155 -10.09 -10.76 -7.16
CA THR A 155 -9.93 -12.00 -7.93
C THR A 155 -8.76 -11.92 -8.91
N SER A 156 -8.53 -10.78 -9.56
CA SER A 156 -7.44 -10.65 -10.53
C SER A 156 -6.07 -10.60 -9.86
N LEU A 157 -5.94 -9.86 -8.76
CA LEU A 157 -4.64 -9.65 -8.13
C LEU A 157 -4.30 -10.74 -7.11
N PHE A 158 -5.25 -11.16 -6.28
CA PHE A 158 -5.00 -12.11 -5.19
C PHE A 158 -5.47 -13.53 -5.54
N GLY A 159 -6.35 -13.70 -6.53
CA GLY A 159 -6.93 -15.00 -6.89
C GLY A 159 -8.02 -15.48 -5.94
N PHE A 160 -8.60 -14.58 -5.14
CA PHE A 160 -9.66 -14.90 -4.18
C PHE A 160 -10.74 -13.80 -4.18
N THR A 161 -11.96 -14.18 -3.84
CA THR A 161 -13.06 -13.23 -3.64
C THR A 161 -12.88 -12.43 -2.34
N PRO A 162 -13.47 -11.23 -2.20
CA PRO A 162 -13.45 -10.46 -0.96
C PRO A 162 -13.93 -11.26 0.27
N SER A 163 -14.95 -12.10 0.10
CA SER A 163 -15.49 -12.95 1.18
C SER A 163 -14.52 -14.07 1.59
N GLN A 164 -13.88 -14.75 0.64
CA GLN A 164 -12.84 -15.76 0.94
C GLN A 164 -11.62 -15.14 1.62
N LEU A 165 -11.26 -13.94 1.16
CA LEU A 165 -10.19 -13.14 1.74
C LEU A 165 -10.50 -12.71 3.18
N ARG A 166 -11.77 -12.38 3.46
CA ARG A 166 -12.28 -12.08 4.81
C ARG A 166 -12.33 -13.30 5.71
N SER A 167 -12.74 -14.46 5.21
CA SER A 167 -12.80 -15.69 6.04
C SER A 167 -11.43 -16.24 6.40
N LYS A 168 -10.41 -15.97 5.58
CA LYS A 168 -9.00 -16.38 5.81
C LYS A 168 -8.23 -15.47 6.77
N ARG A 169 -8.86 -14.45 7.36
CA ARG A 169 -8.21 -13.55 8.33
C ARG A 169 -7.83 -14.31 9.60
N ARG A 170 -6.69 -13.96 10.19
CA ARG A 170 -6.32 -14.43 11.54
C ARG A 170 -7.21 -13.68 12.55
N ARG A 171 -7.97 -14.42 13.37
CA ARG A 171 -8.93 -13.83 14.34
C ARG A 171 -8.27 -13.13 15.54
N GLY A 172 -7.00 -13.41 15.84
CA GLY A 172 -6.34 -12.96 17.08
C GLY A 172 -5.65 -11.60 17.05
N GLU A 173 -5.67 -10.88 15.92
CA GLU A 173 -4.95 -9.61 15.71
C GLU A 173 -5.93 -8.45 15.43
N ARG A 174 -7.08 -8.44 16.11
CA ARG A 174 -8.09 -7.38 15.93
C ARG A 174 -8.01 -6.40 17.10
N PRO A 175 -7.63 -5.14 16.87
CA PRO A 175 -7.93 -4.10 17.83
C PRO A 175 -9.43 -3.81 17.75
N SER A 176 -10.15 -3.96 18.86
CA SER A 176 -11.53 -3.49 18.99
C SER A 176 -11.50 -2.04 19.47
N VAL A 177 -12.17 -1.14 18.76
CA VAL A 177 -12.27 0.28 19.12
C VAL A 177 -13.73 0.67 19.27
N ASP A 178 -14.02 1.46 20.30
CA ASP A 178 -15.34 2.06 20.54
C ASP A 178 -15.54 3.25 19.59
N GLY A 179 -15.84 2.93 18.33
CA GLY A 179 -15.94 3.90 17.25
C GLY A 179 -14.62 4.08 16.49
N GLY A 180 -14.72 4.52 15.23
CA GLY A 180 -13.56 4.66 14.35
C GLY A 180 -13.12 3.36 13.67
N LEU A 181 -11.87 3.35 13.18
CA LEU A 181 -11.26 2.21 12.48
C LEU A 181 -9.90 1.92 13.10
N ALA A 182 -9.72 0.71 13.60
CA ALA A 182 -8.40 0.25 14.02
C ALA A 182 -7.63 -0.32 12.82
N LEU A 183 -6.41 0.19 12.60
CA LEU A 183 -5.57 -0.17 11.46
C LEU A 183 -4.12 -0.35 11.94
N SER A 184 -3.46 -1.43 11.49
CA SER A 184 -2.08 -1.71 11.91
C SER A 184 -1.09 -1.05 10.96
N VAL A 185 -0.28 -0.10 11.43
CA VAL A 185 0.70 0.59 10.57
C VAL A 185 2.00 -0.21 10.50
N PRO A 186 2.42 -0.67 9.31
CA PRO A 186 3.71 -1.36 9.19
C PRO A 186 4.86 -0.37 9.36
N TYR A 187 5.84 -0.74 10.16
CA TYR A 187 7.06 0.03 10.38
C TYR A 187 8.30 -0.84 10.12
N MET A 188 9.46 -0.19 9.97
CA MET A 188 10.76 -0.86 9.88
C MET A 188 11.43 -0.79 11.25
N ALA A 189 11.74 -1.94 11.83
CA ALA A 189 12.41 -2.01 13.12
C ALA A 189 13.87 -1.49 13.05
N PRO A 190 14.40 -0.91 14.15
CA PRO A 190 13.72 -0.71 15.43
C PRO A 190 12.79 0.51 15.41
N PHE A 191 11.58 0.34 15.95
CA PHE A 191 10.71 1.45 16.33
C PHE A 191 10.57 1.38 17.84
N ASP A 192 11.01 2.43 18.52
CA ASP A 192 10.90 2.55 19.97
C ASP A 192 9.73 3.48 20.28
N PHE A 193 8.57 2.88 20.55
CA PHE A 193 7.35 3.62 20.83
C PHE A 193 7.47 4.47 22.11
N SER A 194 8.24 4.00 23.10
CA SER A 194 8.49 4.76 24.33
C SER A 194 9.32 6.02 24.05
N ALA A 195 10.36 5.90 23.22
CA ALA A 195 11.15 7.07 22.78
C ALA A 195 10.31 8.03 21.93
N PHE A 196 9.42 7.52 21.09
CA PHE A 196 8.46 8.34 20.34
C PHE A 196 7.57 9.15 21.29
N LEU A 197 6.92 8.52 22.27
CA LEU A 197 6.10 9.23 23.26
C LEU A 197 6.92 10.25 24.06
N ALA A 198 8.11 9.89 24.52
CA ALA A 198 8.99 10.81 25.28
C ALA A 198 9.41 12.03 24.43
N HIS A 199 9.55 11.87 23.13
CA HIS A 199 9.82 12.97 22.21
C HIS A 199 8.60 13.90 22.05
N HIS A 200 7.41 13.33 21.90
CA HIS A 200 6.19 14.09 21.61
C HIS A 200 5.54 14.71 22.85
N ALA A 201 5.60 14.08 24.02
CA ALA A 201 4.96 14.56 25.25
C ALA A 201 5.29 16.02 25.63
N PRO A 202 6.56 16.47 25.69
CA PRO A 202 6.88 17.86 26.02
C PRO A 202 6.59 18.85 24.88
N ARG A 203 6.26 18.36 23.68
CA ARG A 203 6.00 19.15 22.46
C ARG A 203 4.52 19.17 22.07
N ALA A 204 3.67 18.45 22.81
CA ALA A 204 2.27 18.29 22.49
C ALA A 204 1.55 19.65 22.48
N ILE A 205 0.85 19.93 21.39
CA ILE A 205 0.06 21.16 21.26
C ILE A 205 -1.21 21.03 22.13
N PRO A 206 -1.42 21.90 23.14
CA PRO A 206 -2.57 21.81 24.02
C PRO A 206 -3.90 21.86 23.25
N GLY A 207 -4.79 20.91 23.54
CA GLY A 207 -6.09 20.78 22.87
C GLY A 207 -6.05 20.14 21.48
N VAL A 208 -4.86 19.85 20.93
CA VAL A 208 -4.69 19.20 19.62
C VAL A 208 -4.04 17.84 19.76
N GLU A 209 -3.05 17.70 20.65
CA GLU A 209 -2.24 16.48 20.83
C GLU A 209 -2.15 16.09 22.31
N SER A 210 -2.01 14.78 22.55
CA SER A 210 -1.68 14.18 23.85
C SER A 210 -0.76 12.98 23.62
N ALA A 211 0.26 12.81 24.46
CA ALA A 211 1.21 11.70 24.36
C ALA A 211 1.45 11.09 25.75
N ASN A 212 0.45 10.37 26.27
CA ASN A 212 0.50 9.75 27.59
C ASN A 212 0.07 8.28 27.48
N GLY A 213 1.05 7.37 27.36
CA GLY A 213 0.83 5.94 27.12
C GLY A 213 0.38 5.62 25.68
N THR A 214 -0.48 6.45 25.09
CA THR A 214 -0.80 6.47 23.65
C THR A 214 -0.56 7.87 23.11
N TYR A 215 -0.35 7.98 21.79
CA TYR A 215 -0.33 9.27 21.11
C TYR A 215 -1.67 9.51 20.44
N VAL A 216 -2.33 10.59 20.83
CA VAL A 216 -3.64 10.99 20.32
C VAL A 216 -3.50 12.38 19.71
N ARG A 217 -4.09 12.58 18.54
CA ARG A 217 -4.22 13.91 17.95
C ARG A 217 -5.54 14.12 17.25
N SER A 218 -6.00 15.36 17.20
CA SER A 218 -7.03 15.75 16.24
C SER A 218 -6.45 15.81 14.82
N ILE A 219 -7.29 15.44 13.85
CA ILE A 219 -7.00 15.48 12.42
C ILE A 219 -8.16 16.14 11.68
N SER A 220 -7.87 16.70 10.51
CA SER A 220 -8.89 17.10 9.55
C SER A 220 -8.56 16.48 8.20
N VAL A 221 -9.50 15.72 7.64
CA VAL A 221 -9.35 15.06 6.34
C VAL A 221 -10.51 15.50 5.47
N CYS A 222 -10.21 16.15 4.34
CA CYS A 222 -11.23 16.70 3.43
C CYS A 222 -12.27 17.58 4.15
N GLY A 223 -11.83 18.39 5.12
CA GLY A 223 -12.71 19.27 5.91
C GLY A 223 -13.48 18.58 7.05
N HIS A 224 -13.33 17.27 7.22
CA HIS A 224 -13.98 16.52 8.29
C HIS A 224 -13.00 16.30 9.45
N GLY A 225 -13.40 16.72 10.65
CA GLY A 225 -12.63 16.50 11.87
C GLY A 225 -12.67 15.06 12.34
N GLY A 226 -11.59 14.60 12.96
CA GLY A 226 -11.47 13.29 13.56
C GLY A 226 -10.35 13.21 14.59
N ILE A 227 -10.19 12.05 15.19
CA ILE A 227 -9.09 11.75 16.13
C ILE A 227 -8.30 10.59 15.55
N ALA A 228 -6.97 10.72 15.54
CA ALA A 228 -6.05 9.63 15.31
C ALA A 228 -5.40 9.25 16.63
N GLU A 229 -5.50 7.98 16.98
CA GLU A 229 -4.83 7.38 18.13
C GLU A 229 -3.81 6.35 17.62
N VAL A 230 -2.63 6.35 18.23
CA VAL A 230 -1.54 5.43 17.97
C VAL A 230 -1.15 4.78 19.28
N ASP A 231 -1.20 3.45 19.28
CA ASP A 231 -0.73 2.53 20.31
C ASP A 231 0.37 1.61 19.75
N ASP A 232 1.00 0.82 20.63
CA ASP A 232 2.06 -0.16 20.30
C ASP A 232 1.47 -1.53 19.89
#